data_AF-A0A5C7RE21-F1
#
_entry.id   AF-A0A5C7RE21-F1
#
_cell.length_a   1.000
_cell.length_b   1.000
_cell.length_c   1.000
_cell.angle_alpha   90.00
_cell.angle_beta   90.00
_cell.angle_gamma   90.00
#
_symmetry.space_group_name_H-M   'P 1'
#
loop_
_entity.id
_entity.type
_entity.pdbx_description
1 polymer ?
#
loop_
_entity_poly.entity_id
_entity_poly.type
_entity_poly.pdbx_seq_one_letter_code
_entity_poly.pdbx_strand_id
1 'polypeptide(L)'
;MSELALFDLVITGHHAQTPADALAREILDLLDINDVSLEQQLMLAFQSASCSFTICQALELKAAMLWQKKLSAFAVKSELRPVEPLEAQVVALEMYSCPACRHEQTKLDGKSIQICQVCGVAGQIDTSTEGLHDLVYAEQQRRETEKTRAINEALKKAKYLEERRLREEELRHIKPAPAKFAQLLLAVVGSFTIVVGLGIAYFFTDSQANSVGLLEPVTTVTSKTTPTNSSKQVVAMVPALDQPTEPMRPQVAVHASVEAVSLPEPNATVTQSTVMKTAEEPSSTDLARLPSEKLLQALESLEDIQQLQPQAGIASRSLRLDRERIQQLLKMNETALISPVITAVQKPYAQSLLLLDYAQWQIQQGQAVTARETIESMRKVLASTRDIDQQVLILGALSQAYLLNADAAKAEDSLLQAIAKAAEVPKRSFQTWLLVQLANEQALMGNPAATHKLLKLAESLLPPTLVETTANTAKPAQIISLYALTGAFAEAKTRLNTMTDLNKRATLSAWLNQLEASLN
;
A
#
# COMPACT_ATOMS: atom_id res chain seq x y z
N MET A 1 -11.42 47.58 -4.24
CA MET A 1 -10.08 47.04 -3.90
C MET A 1 -9.52 46.40 -5.16
N SER A 2 -8.20 46.40 -5.33
CA SER A 2 -7.52 45.89 -6.52
C SER A 2 -7.70 44.37 -6.64
N GLU A 3 -8.06 43.86 -7.82
CA GLU A 3 -8.20 42.40 -8.04
C GLU A 3 -6.85 41.64 -8.06
N LEU A 4 -5.74 42.37 -7.97
CA LEU A 4 -4.37 41.85 -7.90
C LEU A 4 -3.78 41.85 -6.48
N ALA A 5 -4.59 42.09 -5.44
CA ALA A 5 -4.13 42.00 -4.06
C ALA A 5 -3.95 40.52 -3.65
N LEU A 6 -2.74 40.17 -3.23
CA LEU A 6 -2.36 38.83 -2.76
C LEU A 6 -2.42 38.77 -1.23
N PHE A 7 -2.69 37.59 -0.68
CA PHE A 7 -2.96 37.38 0.74
C PHE A 7 -2.22 36.15 1.29
N ASP A 8 -1.65 36.30 2.48
CA ASP A 8 -1.06 35.22 3.25
C ASP A 8 -2.11 34.60 4.18
N LEU A 9 -2.14 33.26 4.23
CA LEU A 9 -3.00 32.48 5.09
C LEU A 9 -2.25 32.08 6.37
N VAL A 10 -2.61 32.73 7.47
CA VAL A 10 -1.93 32.60 8.77
C VAL A 10 -2.81 31.86 9.77
N ILE A 11 -2.36 30.73 10.30
CA ILE A 11 -2.99 30.10 11.47
C ILE A 11 -2.75 31.00 12.69
N THR A 12 -3.82 31.28 13.44
CA THR A 12 -3.81 32.08 14.68
C THR A 12 -4.23 31.27 15.92
N GLY A 13 -4.35 29.95 15.79
CA GLY A 13 -4.64 28.99 16.86
C GLY A 13 -5.54 27.84 16.41
N HIS A 14 -5.84 26.92 17.32
CA HIS A 14 -6.76 25.81 17.08
C HIS A 14 -7.56 25.46 18.34
N HIS A 15 -8.68 24.77 18.15
CA HIS A 15 -9.55 24.24 19.21
C HIS A 15 -9.88 22.76 18.95
N ALA A 16 -9.00 22.07 18.22
CA ALA A 16 -9.18 20.66 17.87
C ALA A 16 -8.90 19.75 19.08
N GLN A 17 -9.66 18.67 19.20
CA GLN A 17 -9.34 17.57 20.13
C GLN A 17 -8.36 16.55 19.50
N THR A 18 -8.12 16.67 18.18
CA THR A 18 -7.14 15.93 17.41
C THR A 18 -5.71 16.27 17.89
N PRO A 19 -4.80 15.30 18.10
CA PRO A 19 -3.43 15.61 18.47
C PRO A 19 -2.72 16.39 17.36
N ALA A 20 -1.80 17.30 17.73
CA ALA A 20 -1.10 18.21 16.82
C ALA A 20 -0.49 17.50 15.60
N ASP A 21 0.14 16.34 15.83
CA ASP A 21 0.79 15.49 14.84
C ASP A 21 -0.17 14.94 13.79
N ALA A 22 -1.46 14.76 14.13
CA ALA A 22 -2.49 14.33 13.17
C ALA A 22 -3.15 15.54 12.51
N LEU A 23 -3.43 16.61 13.28
CA LEU A 23 -3.98 17.87 12.78
C LEU A 23 -3.08 18.50 11.71
N ALA A 24 -1.76 18.49 11.90
CA ALA A 24 -0.79 19.00 10.92
C ALA A 24 -0.85 18.21 9.60
N ARG A 25 -0.92 16.87 9.65
CA ARG A 25 -1.05 16.03 8.46
C ARG A 25 -2.40 16.19 7.77
N GLU A 26 -3.50 16.21 8.52
CA GLU A 26 -4.85 16.48 7.97
C GLU A 26 -4.90 17.82 7.22
N ILE A 27 -4.18 18.85 7.69
CA ILE A 27 -4.10 20.17 7.05
C ILE A 27 -3.20 20.17 5.82
N LEU A 28 -2.09 19.42 5.82
CA LEU A 28 -1.21 19.30 4.67
C LEU A 28 -1.83 18.43 3.56
N ASP A 29 -2.47 17.31 3.91
CA ASP A 29 -3.28 16.48 3.00
C ASP A 29 -4.44 17.29 2.38
N LEU A 30 -5.07 18.18 3.16
CA LEU A 30 -6.13 19.08 2.70
C LEU A 30 -5.63 20.12 1.69
N LEU A 31 -4.38 20.59 1.83
CA LEU A 31 -3.71 21.61 1.02
C LEU A 31 -2.92 21.04 -0.18
N ASP A 32 -2.67 19.73 -0.21
CA ASP A 32 -1.80 19.03 -1.17
C ASP A 32 -0.31 19.47 -1.10
N ILE A 33 0.17 19.84 0.11
CA ILE A 33 1.53 20.34 0.33
C ILE A 33 2.39 19.29 1.03
N ASN A 34 3.35 18.73 0.30
CA ASN A 34 4.23 17.65 0.75
C ASN A 34 5.58 18.15 1.28
N ASP A 35 5.58 18.95 2.36
CA ASP A 35 6.79 19.50 3.00
C ASP A 35 6.92 19.06 4.47
N VAL A 36 7.95 18.25 4.76
CA VAL A 36 8.25 17.72 6.10
C VAL A 36 8.74 18.82 7.07
N SER A 37 9.36 19.88 6.55
CA SER A 37 9.75 21.04 7.37
C SER A 37 8.52 21.85 7.76
N LEU A 38 7.53 21.97 6.87
CA LEU A 38 6.24 22.61 7.12
C LEU A 38 5.39 21.77 8.10
N GLU A 39 5.41 20.43 7.99
CA GLU A 39 4.79 19.50 8.96
C GLU A 39 5.33 19.71 10.38
N GLN A 40 6.66 19.74 10.54
CA GLN A 40 7.30 19.97 11.83
C GLN A 40 7.03 21.38 12.38
N GLN A 41 7.03 22.41 11.53
CA GLN A 41 6.70 23.77 11.94
C GLN A 41 5.23 23.91 12.36
N LEU A 42 4.29 23.27 11.66
CA LEU A 42 2.87 23.20 12.05
C LEU A 42 2.68 22.46 13.37
N MET A 43 3.34 21.31 13.57
CA MET A 43 3.30 20.57 14.83
C MET A 43 3.78 21.44 16.01
N LEU A 44 4.93 22.10 15.88
CA LEU A 44 5.46 23.01 16.89
C LEU A 44 4.54 24.22 17.12
N ALA A 45 3.96 24.78 16.06
CA ALA A 45 3.01 25.88 16.16
C ALA A 45 1.74 25.46 16.92
N PHE A 46 1.18 24.27 16.67
CA PHE A 46 0.00 23.76 17.39
C PHE A 46 0.27 23.34 18.84
N GLN A 47 1.51 23.01 19.18
CA GLN A 47 1.95 22.79 20.56
C GLN A 47 2.19 24.12 21.31
N SER A 48 2.41 25.23 20.60
CA SER A 48 2.59 26.56 21.19
C SER A 48 1.26 27.24 21.52
N ALA A 49 1.19 27.91 22.69
CA ALA A 49 0.02 28.70 23.09
C ALA A 49 -0.16 29.99 22.26
N SER A 50 0.88 30.40 21.52
CA SER A 50 0.93 31.59 20.67
C SER A 50 1.14 31.22 19.20
N CYS A 51 0.30 30.32 18.70
CA CYS A 51 0.33 29.83 17.33
C CYS A 51 0.04 30.97 16.33
N SER A 52 1.08 31.50 15.68
CA SER A 52 0.99 32.48 14.57
C SER A 52 1.89 32.01 13.43
N PHE A 53 1.33 31.24 12.48
CA PHE A 53 2.12 30.55 11.45
C PHE A 53 1.50 30.66 10.05
N THR A 54 2.28 31.14 9.07
CA THR A 54 1.85 31.27 7.67
C THR A 54 2.00 29.93 6.94
N ILE A 55 0.89 29.29 6.55
CA ILE A 55 0.94 28.02 5.80
C ILE A 55 1.13 28.26 4.30
N CYS A 56 0.47 29.29 3.78
CA CYS A 56 0.44 29.60 2.35
C CYS A 56 0.65 31.10 2.17
N GLN A 57 1.60 31.47 1.32
CA GLN A 57 1.89 32.85 0.97
C GLN A 57 1.24 33.23 -0.36
N ALA A 58 1.01 34.53 -0.57
CA ALA A 58 0.71 35.12 -1.87
C ALA A 58 -0.51 34.52 -2.63
N LEU A 59 -1.57 34.12 -1.92
CA LEU A 59 -2.80 33.58 -2.51
C LEU A 59 -3.73 34.68 -3.05
N GLU A 60 -4.48 34.39 -4.12
CA GLU A 60 -5.65 35.20 -4.48
C GLU A 60 -6.71 35.17 -3.36
N LEU A 61 -7.37 36.30 -3.09
CA LEU A 61 -8.40 36.42 -2.06
C LEU A 61 -9.49 35.33 -2.12
N LYS A 62 -9.93 34.95 -3.33
CA LYS A 62 -10.95 33.90 -3.55
C LYS A 62 -10.46 32.53 -3.07
N ALA A 63 -9.20 32.18 -3.35
CA ALA A 63 -8.58 30.96 -2.87
C ALA A 63 -8.33 31.02 -1.36
N ALA A 64 -7.80 32.14 -0.87
CA ALA A 64 -7.51 32.36 0.54
C ALA A 64 -8.76 32.21 1.43
N MET A 65 -9.90 32.80 1.04
CA MET A 65 -11.19 32.63 1.74
C MET A 65 -11.73 31.20 1.68
N LEU A 66 -11.53 30.49 0.57
CA LEU A 66 -11.91 29.08 0.43
C LEU A 66 -11.10 28.19 1.38
N TRP A 67 -9.79 28.44 1.50
CA TRP A 67 -8.91 27.73 2.42
C TRP A 67 -9.20 28.06 3.89
N GLN A 68 -9.40 29.33 4.22
CA GLN A 68 -9.85 29.75 5.56
C GLN A 68 -11.16 29.05 5.97
N LYS A 69 -12.13 28.94 5.05
CA LYS A 69 -13.37 28.19 5.29
C LYS A 69 -13.13 26.70 5.51
N LYS A 70 -12.26 26.06 4.71
CA LYS A 70 -11.88 24.65 4.93
C LYS A 70 -11.23 24.44 6.30
N LEU A 71 -10.24 25.26 6.66
CA LEU A 71 -9.54 25.17 7.96
C LEU A 71 -10.50 25.32 9.16
N SER A 72 -11.53 26.17 9.04
CA SER A 72 -12.54 26.33 10.10
C SER A 72 -13.32 25.03 10.41
N ALA A 73 -13.42 24.10 9.47
CA ALA A 73 -14.05 22.79 9.68
C ALA A 73 -13.20 21.85 10.56
N PHE A 74 -11.88 22.08 10.63
CA PHE A 74 -10.94 21.37 11.51
C PHE A 74 -10.75 22.09 12.86
N ALA A 75 -11.66 23.02 13.21
CA ALA A 75 -11.57 23.89 14.39
C ALA A 75 -10.28 24.75 14.46
N VAL A 76 -9.63 25.01 13.31
CA VAL A 76 -8.45 25.87 13.20
C VAL A 76 -8.88 27.32 12.97
N LYS A 77 -8.31 28.24 13.75
CA LYS A 77 -8.45 29.69 13.55
C LYS A 77 -7.39 30.14 12.55
N SER A 78 -7.81 30.87 11.53
CA SER A 78 -6.90 31.44 10.54
C SER A 78 -7.33 32.86 10.13
N GLU A 79 -6.32 33.69 9.93
CA GLU A 79 -6.38 35.10 9.51
C GLU A 79 -5.86 35.20 8.07
N LEU A 80 -6.42 36.16 7.31
CA LEU A 80 -5.90 36.53 6.00
C LEU A 80 -5.17 37.87 6.12
N ARG A 81 -3.87 37.88 5.90
CA ARG A 81 -3.06 39.12 5.92
C ARG A 81 -2.82 39.56 4.47
N PRO A 82 -3.11 40.83 4.10
CA PRO A 82 -2.71 41.32 2.79
C PRO A 82 -1.18 41.35 2.71
N VAL A 83 -0.62 40.90 1.59
CA VAL A 83 0.80 41.09 1.29
C VAL A 83 0.98 42.56 0.94
N GLU A 84 1.62 43.33 1.81
CA GLU A 84 2.01 44.70 1.46
C GLU A 84 3.01 44.65 0.29
N PRO A 85 2.74 45.37 -0.81
CA PRO A 85 3.70 45.44 -1.91
C PRO A 85 4.90 46.24 -1.43
N LEU A 86 6.02 45.54 -1.17
CA LEU A 86 7.30 46.17 -0.88
C LEU A 86 7.66 47.13 -2.00
N GLU A 87 7.57 48.43 -1.73
CA GLU A 87 8.08 49.45 -2.65
C GLU A 87 9.56 49.16 -2.91
N ALA A 88 9.94 49.12 -4.18
CA ALA A 88 11.26 48.69 -4.61
C ALA A 88 12.33 49.68 -4.13
N GLN A 89 12.84 49.46 -2.93
CA GLN A 89 13.91 50.26 -2.33
C GLN A 89 15.14 50.14 -3.23
N VAL A 90 15.53 51.25 -3.85
CA VAL A 90 16.63 51.29 -4.83
C VAL A 90 17.97 51.19 -4.10
N VAL A 91 18.32 49.96 -3.71
CA VAL A 91 19.64 49.63 -3.19
C VAL A 91 20.67 49.87 -4.29
N ALA A 92 21.77 50.54 -3.95
CA ALA A 92 22.87 50.77 -4.87
C ALA A 92 23.50 49.43 -5.27
N LEU A 93 23.40 49.06 -6.55
CA LEU A 93 23.88 47.78 -7.07
C LEU A 93 25.41 47.69 -6.97
N GLU A 94 25.90 46.91 -6.00
CA GLU A 94 27.32 46.54 -5.95
C GLU A 94 27.68 45.72 -7.19
N MET A 95 28.66 46.18 -7.96
CA MET A 95 29.21 45.44 -9.09
C MET A 95 30.43 44.64 -8.68
N TYR A 96 30.53 43.41 -9.19
CA TYR A 96 31.63 42.49 -8.94
C TYR A 96 32.26 42.07 -10.28
N SER A 97 33.59 42.08 -10.35
CA SER A 97 34.33 41.62 -11.53
C SER A 97 34.69 40.14 -11.40
N CYS A 98 34.31 39.32 -12.38
CA CYS A 98 34.59 37.89 -12.39
C CYS A 98 36.11 37.60 -12.39
N PRO A 99 36.65 36.78 -11.47
CA PRO A 99 38.09 36.53 -11.41
C PRO A 99 38.66 35.85 -12.67
N ALA A 100 37.84 35.05 -13.38
CA ALA A 100 38.28 34.30 -14.55
C ALA A 100 38.31 35.11 -15.86
N CYS A 101 37.37 36.04 -16.06
CA CYS A 101 37.24 36.80 -17.33
C CYS A 101 37.19 38.33 -17.17
N ARG A 102 37.25 38.84 -15.93
CA ARG A 102 37.15 40.27 -15.54
C ARG A 102 35.87 40.99 -15.97
N HIS A 103 34.85 40.26 -16.42
CA HIS A 103 33.53 40.83 -16.69
C HIS A 103 32.89 41.35 -15.41
N GLU A 104 32.51 42.64 -15.39
CA GLU A 104 31.76 43.27 -14.32
C GLU A 104 30.28 42.97 -14.46
N GLN A 105 29.67 42.48 -13.37
CA GLN A 105 28.27 42.09 -13.30
C GLN A 105 27.68 42.46 -11.93
N THR A 106 26.38 42.71 -11.87
CA THR A 106 25.69 43.04 -10.62
C THR A 106 25.67 41.84 -9.68
N LYS A 107 26.03 42.09 -8.42
CA LYS A 107 25.99 41.09 -7.34
C LYS A 107 24.52 40.72 -7.05
N LEU A 108 24.16 39.45 -7.20
CA LEU A 108 22.85 38.97 -6.76
C LEU A 108 22.88 38.72 -5.26
N ASP A 109 22.18 39.56 -4.49
CA ASP A 109 22.05 39.37 -3.04
C ASP A 109 21.39 38.02 -2.68
N GLY A 110 21.77 37.50 -1.52
CA GLY A 110 21.28 36.22 -1.00
C GLY A 110 21.87 34.95 -1.64
N LYS A 111 22.74 35.04 -2.65
CA LYS A 111 23.39 33.87 -3.29
C LYS A 111 24.90 33.83 -3.05
N SER A 112 25.34 32.80 -2.32
CA SER A 112 26.75 32.52 -1.99
C SER A 112 27.62 32.12 -3.19
N ILE A 113 27.00 31.73 -4.30
CA ILE A 113 27.66 31.37 -5.56
C ILE A 113 27.19 32.33 -6.66
N GLN A 114 28.11 33.15 -7.15
CA GLN A 114 27.88 34.07 -8.26
C GLN A 114 28.44 33.44 -9.55
N ILE A 115 27.56 32.86 -10.38
CA ILE A 115 27.92 32.32 -11.70
C ILE A 115 28.11 33.47 -12.67
N CYS A 116 29.28 33.54 -13.32
CA CYS A 116 29.52 34.60 -14.30
C CYS A 116 28.69 34.39 -15.57
N GLN A 117 27.93 35.41 -15.96
CA GLN A 117 27.02 35.34 -17.12
C GLN A 117 27.75 35.13 -18.45
N VAL A 118 29.03 35.55 -18.56
CA VAL A 118 29.82 35.48 -19.81
C VAL A 118 30.63 34.20 -19.94
N CYS A 119 31.25 33.71 -18.85
CA CYS A 119 32.14 32.54 -18.90
C CYS A 119 31.64 31.29 -18.15
N GLY A 120 30.47 31.35 -17.50
CA GLY A 120 29.88 30.23 -16.75
C GLY A 120 30.63 29.84 -15.47
N VAL A 121 31.77 30.47 -15.15
CA VAL A 121 32.55 30.15 -13.95
C VAL A 121 31.80 30.60 -12.71
N ALA A 122 31.53 29.63 -11.82
CA ALA A 122 30.96 29.84 -10.50
C ALA A 122 32.02 30.41 -9.55
N GLY A 123 31.91 31.70 -9.20
CA GLY A 123 32.69 32.31 -8.12
C GLY A 123 31.96 32.15 -6.79
N GLN A 124 32.51 31.33 -5.89
CA GLN A 124 32.11 31.32 -4.49
C GLN A 124 32.86 32.44 -3.76
N ILE A 125 32.14 33.28 -3.01
CA ILE A 125 32.76 34.37 -2.24
C ILE A 125 33.09 33.83 -0.85
N ASP A 126 34.37 33.56 -0.59
CA ASP A 126 34.83 32.98 0.67
C ASP A 126 34.74 33.98 1.83
N THR A 127 33.70 33.83 2.65
CA THR A 127 33.56 34.47 3.96
C THR A 127 33.28 33.47 5.09
N SER A 128 33.77 32.22 4.98
CA SER A 128 34.02 31.30 6.10
C SER A 128 34.76 30.03 5.64
N THR A 129 36.09 30.10 5.51
CA THR A 129 36.92 28.91 5.17
C THR A 129 37.30 28.08 6.39
N GLU A 130 37.38 28.68 7.58
CA GLU A 130 37.72 28.00 8.84
C GLU A 130 36.69 26.92 9.20
N GLY A 131 35.41 27.30 9.32
CA GLY A 131 34.35 26.37 9.72
C GLY A 131 34.10 25.22 8.74
N LEU A 132 34.45 25.38 7.45
CA LEU A 132 34.25 24.33 6.45
C LEU A 132 35.37 23.28 6.47
N HIS A 133 36.61 23.67 6.81
CA HIS A 133 37.67 22.70 7.09
C HIS A 133 37.37 21.88 8.36
N ASP A 134 36.90 22.52 9.43
CA ASP A 134 36.50 21.80 10.66
C ASP A 134 35.34 20.83 10.42
N LEU A 135 34.33 21.23 9.64
CA LEU A 135 33.18 20.38 9.32
C LEU A 135 33.58 19.19 8.42
N VAL A 136 34.49 19.39 7.47
CA VAL A 136 35.07 18.29 6.66
C VAL A 136 35.92 17.35 7.53
N TYR A 137 36.72 17.87 8.46
CA TYR A 137 37.47 17.05 9.42
C TYR A 137 36.54 16.25 10.33
N ALA A 138 35.44 16.85 10.82
CA ALA A 138 34.44 16.16 11.63
C ALA A 138 33.70 15.06 10.86
N GLU A 139 33.30 15.31 9.61
CA GLU A 139 32.73 14.29 8.70
C GLU A 139 33.73 13.16 8.42
N GLN A 140 35.00 13.47 8.16
CA GLN A 140 36.02 12.46 7.91
C GLN A 140 36.29 11.62 9.16
N GLN A 141 36.49 12.25 10.32
CA GLN A 141 36.71 11.56 11.59
C GLN A 141 35.51 10.69 11.96
N ARG A 142 34.28 11.18 11.73
CA ARG A 142 33.06 10.39 11.88
C ARG A 142 33.09 9.15 10.98
N ARG A 143 33.33 9.31 9.67
CA ARG A 143 33.43 8.20 8.72
C ARG A 143 34.53 7.20 9.08
N GLU A 144 35.62 7.64 9.69
CA GLU A 144 36.69 6.76 10.19
C GLU A 144 36.27 6.01 11.48
N THR A 145 35.53 6.63 12.39
CA THR A 145 34.92 5.91 13.54
C THR A 145 33.85 4.91 13.10
N GLU A 146 33.03 5.24 12.09
CA GLU A 146 32.01 4.33 11.55
C GLU A 146 32.67 3.15 10.80
N LYS A 147 33.74 3.39 10.01
CA LYS A 147 34.55 2.32 9.38
C LYS A 147 35.22 1.41 10.42
N THR A 148 35.90 1.97 11.42
CA THR A 148 36.57 1.18 12.46
C THR A 148 35.58 0.42 13.33
N ARG A 149 34.39 0.98 13.58
CA ARG A 149 33.28 0.25 14.21
C ARG A 149 32.81 -0.93 13.35
N ALA A 150 32.53 -0.71 12.07
CA ALA A 150 32.11 -1.77 11.15
C ALA A 150 33.16 -2.90 11.03
N ILE A 151 34.44 -2.56 10.97
CA ILE A 151 35.55 -3.52 10.99
C ILE A 151 35.57 -4.31 12.31
N ASN A 152 35.41 -3.65 13.46
CA ASN A 152 35.36 -4.32 14.77
C ASN A 152 34.13 -5.23 14.92
N GLU A 153 32.97 -4.84 14.39
CA GLU A 153 31.76 -5.67 14.39
C GLU A 153 31.90 -6.87 13.44
N ALA A 154 32.52 -6.68 12.27
CA ALA A 154 32.87 -7.77 11.36
C ALA A 154 33.89 -8.76 11.98
N LEU A 155 34.93 -8.26 12.65
CA LEU A 155 35.93 -9.09 13.35
C LEU A 155 35.31 -9.84 14.56
N LYS A 156 34.40 -9.22 15.30
CA LYS A 156 33.61 -9.92 16.35
C LYS A 156 32.75 -11.04 15.76
N LYS A 157 32.07 -10.77 14.64
CA LYS A 157 31.26 -11.78 13.93
C LYS A 157 32.11 -12.93 13.38
N ALA A 158 33.29 -12.63 12.83
CA ALA A 158 34.25 -13.64 12.38
C ALA A 158 34.74 -14.51 13.55
N LYS A 159 35.19 -13.92 14.66
CA LYS A 159 35.60 -14.66 15.87
C LYS A 159 34.48 -15.53 16.44
N TYR A 160 33.24 -15.03 16.47
CA TYR A 160 32.10 -15.83 16.94
C TYR A 160 31.82 -17.05 16.04
N LEU A 161 31.95 -16.90 14.72
CA LEU A 161 31.84 -18.01 13.77
C LEU A 161 33.01 -19.00 13.88
N GLU A 162 34.22 -18.50 14.16
CA GLU A 162 35.42 -19.31 14.40
C GLU A 162 35.33 -20.09 15.71
N GLU A 163 34.97 -19.47 16.84
CA GLU A 163 34.68 -20.16 18.11
C GLU A 163 33.58 -21.21 17.96
N ARG A 164 32.50 -20.88 17.23
CA ARG A 164 31.42 -21.83 16.96
C ARG A 164 31.93 -23.01 16.14
N ARG A 165 32.72 -22.77 15.10
CA ARG A 165 33.32 -23.81 14.27
C ARG A 165 34.27 -24.70 15.09
N LEU A 166 35.11 -24.11 15.94
CA LEU A 166 36.00 -24.85 16.83
C LEU A 166 35.20 -25.75 17.79
N ARG A 167 34.11 -25.27 18.38
CA ARG A 167 33.21 -26.13 19.20
C ARG A 167 32.55 -27.24 18.37
N GLU A 168 32.15 -26.96 17.13
CA GLU A 168 31.60 -27.98 16.22
C GLU A 168 32.66 -29.02 15.76
N GLU A 169 33.94 -28.65 15.72
CA GLU A 169 35.08 -29.55 15.44
C GLU A 169 35.52 -30.33 16.70
N GLU A 170 35.53 -29.71 17.88
CA GLU A 170 35.69 -30.38 19.19
C GLU A 170 34.60 -31.44 19.41
N LEU A 171 33.33 -31.10 19.17
CA LEU A 171 32.20 -32.05 19.25
C LEU A 171 32.33 -33.23 18.28
N ARG A 172 33.07 -33.09 17.17
CA ARG A 172 33.41 -34.20 16.25
C ARG A 172 34.61 -35.03 16.70
N HIS A 173 35.49 -34.46 17.54
CA HIS A 173 36.64 -35.14 18.11
C HIS A 173 36.38 -35.79 19.48
N ILE A 174 35.29 -35.41 20.17
CA ILE A 174 34.71 -36.21 21.25
C ILE A 174 34.17 -37.51 20.65
N LYS A 175 35.01 -38.55 20.62
CA LYS A 175 34.62 -39.92 20.27
C LYS A 175 33.44 -40.34 21.18
N PRO A 176 32.42 -41.04 20.66
CA PRO A 176 31.31 -41.51 21.48
C PRO A 176 31.86 -42.37 22.63
N ALA A 177 31.56 -41.96 23.87
CA ALA A 177 31.97 -42.70 25.05
C ALA A 177 31.44 -44.14 24.99
N PRO A 178 32.20 -45.16 25.44
CA PRO A 178 31.77 -46.54 25.36
C PRO A 178 30.41 -46.70 26.07
N ALA A 179 29.45 -47.36 25.41
CA ALA A 179 28.01 -47.23 25.68
C ALA A 179 27.57 -47.40 27.15
N LYS A 180 28.35 -48.13 27.97
CA LYS A 180 28.16 -48.26 29.41
C LYS A 180 28.17 -46.91 30.17
N PHE A 181 28.93 -45.92 29.69
CA PHE A 181 28.99 -44.59 30.31
C PHE A 181 27.77 -43.72 29.99
N ALA A 182 27.19 -43.89 28.79
CA ALA A 182 25.95 -43.21 28.41
C ALA A 182 24.75 -43.71 29.24
N GLN A 183 24.67 -45.01 29.52
CA GLN A 183 23.66 -45.57 30.43
C GLN A 183 23.83 -45.04 31.87
N LEU A 184 25.06 -44.87 32.35
CA LEU A 184 25.32 -44.30 33.68
C LEU A 184 24.85 -42.84 33.78
N LEU A 185 25.16 -42.02 32.76
CA LEU A 185 24.72 -40.63 32.72
C LEU A 185 23.19 -40.48 32.61
N LEU A 186 22.53 -41.31 31.80
CA LEU A 186 21.06 -41.32 31.72
C LEU A 186 20.41 -41.71 33.06
N ALA A 187 20.99 -42.66 33.80
CA ALA A 187 20.52 -43.04 35.13
C ALA A 187 20.71 -41.90 36.17
N VAL A 188 21.83 -41.17 36.12
CA VAL A 188 22.11 -40.05 37.04
C VAL A 188 21.26 -38.81 36.72
N VAL A 189 21.05 -38.49 35.44
CA VAL A 189 20.16 -37.37 35.06
C VAL A 189 18.69 -37.73 35.34
N GLY A 190 18.29 -39.00 35.13
CA GLY A 190 16.96 -39.49 35.47
C GLY A 190 16.67 -39.50 36.97
N SER A 191 17.66 -39.79 37.83
CA SER A 191 17.46 -39.71 39.28
C SER A 191 17.35 -38.26 39.77
N PHE A 192 18.15 -37.34 39.21
CA PHE A 192 18.07 -35.91 39.56
C PHE A 192 16.73 -35.26 39.19
N THR A 193 16.17 -35.56 38.02
CA THR A 193 14.86 -35.00 37.62
C THR A 193 13.72 -35.53 38.48
N ILE A 194 13.77 -36.79 38.91
CA ILE A 194 12.79 -37.36 39.86
C ILE A 194 12.88 -36.67 41.23
N VAL A 195 14.09 -36.45 41.76
CA VAL A 195 14.30 -35.79 43.07
C VAL A 195 13.83 -34.33 43.05
N VAL A 196 14.16 -33.57 41.99
CA VAL A 196 13.70 -32.17 41.86
C VAL A 196 12.18 -32.10 41.65
N GLY A 197 11.61 -33.01 40.85
CA GLY A 197 10.16 -33.08 40.62
C GLY A 197 9.37 -33.37 41.90
N LEU A 198 9.83 -34.34 42.71
CA LEU A 198 9.23 -34.63 44.02
C LEU A 198 9.41 -33.48 45.02
N GLY A 199 10.57 -32.82 45.04
CA GLY A 199 10.82 -31.67 45.92
C GLY A 199 9.88 -30.49 45.65
N ILE A 200 9.60 -30.19 44.38
CA ILE A 200 8.65 -29.13 44.00
C ILE A 200 7.21 -29.53 44.35
N ALA A 201 6.82 -30.78 44.11
CA ALA A 201 5.48 -31.27 44.46
C ALA A 201 5.18 -31.15 45.97
N TYR A 202 6.14 -31.51 46.82
CA TYR A 202 6.00 -31.45 48.28
C TYR A 202 5.82 -30.01 48.80
N PHE A 203 6.51 -29.04 48.18
CA PHE A 203 6.48 -27.63 48.60
C PHE A 203 5.12 -26.95 48.37
N PHE A 204 4.33 -27.42 47.40
CA PHE A 204 3.01 -26.85 47.09
C PHE A 204 1.84 -27.51 47.84
N THR A 205 2.05 -28.67 48.47
CA THR A 205 0.97 -29.39 49.17
C THR A 205 0.78 -29.03 50.65
N ASP A 206 1.78 -28.41 51.29
CA ASP A 206 1.79 -28.20 52.76
C ASP A 206 1.29 -26.80 53.20
N SER A 207 0.90 -25.94 52.25
CA SER A 207 0.59 -24.52 52.51
C SER A 207 -0.90 -24.22 52.76
N GLN A 208 -1.70 -25.16 53.28
CA GLN A 208 -3.13 -24.91 53.53
C GLN A 208 -3.72 -25.60 54.78
N ALA A 209 -3.10 -25.40 55.95
CA ALA A 209 -3.76 -25.62 57.23
C ALA A 209 -3.29 -24.63 58.32
N ASN A 210 -4.23 -24.21 59.16
CA ASN A 210 -4.04 -23.59 60.49
C ASN A 210 -3.27 -22.25 60.60
N SER A 211 -4.01 -21.16 60.74
CA SER A 211 -3.70 -20.13 61.77
C SER A 211 -4.97 -19.41 62.21
N VAL A 212 -5.24 -19.40 63.53
CA VAL A 212 -6.41 -18.74 64.14
C VAL A 212 -6.02 -18.17 65.50
N GLY A 213 -6.06 -16.84 65.63
CA GLY A 213 -5.83 -16.10 66.89
C GLY A 213 -4.36 -16.02 67.36
N LEU A 214 -3.99 -15.07 68.23
CA LEU A 214 -4.74 -13.93 68.79
C LEU A 214 -3.74 -12.86 69.34
N LEU A 215 -4.27 -11.72 69.83
CA LEU A 215 -3.60 -10.66 70.65
C LEU A 215 -2.79 -9.57 69.90
N GLU A 216 -3.51 -8.52 69.48
CA GLU A 216 -3.49 -7.12 69.99
C GLU A 216 -2.26 -6.54 70.75
N PRO A 217 -2.15 -5.19 70.93
CA PRO A 217 -3.01 -4.06 70.48
C PRO A 217 -2.21 -3.05 69.57
N VAL A 218 -2.39 -1.72 69.41
CA VAL A 218 -3.21 -0.64 70.06
C VAL A 218 -3.46 0.53 69.07
N THR A 219 -4.72 0.98 68.89
CA THR A 219 -5.17 2.38 68.52
C THR A 219 -4.64 3.08 67.22
N THR A 220 -5.27 4.07 66.57
CA THR A 220 -6.49 4.90 66.83
C THR A 220 -7.09 5.50 65.52
N VAL A 221 -8.32 6.06 65.60
CA VAL A 221 -8.93 7.12 64.74
C VAL A 221 -9.32 6.72 63.29
N THR A 222 -10.60 6.42 62.96
CA THR A 222 -11.75 7.29 62.54
C THR A 222 -11.58 8.08 61.23
N SER A 223 -12.57 8.20 60.31
CA SER A 223 -13.95 7.62 60.25
C SER A 223 -14.71 7.93 58.93
N LYS A 224 -15.67 7.06 58.55
CA LYS A 224 -16.97 7.33 57.85
C LYS A 224 -16.95 8.02 56.43
N THR A 225 -17.93 7.85 55.54
CA THR A 225 -19.27 7.19 55.62
C THR A 225 -19.72 6.51 54.30
N THR A 226 -20.75 5.67 54.43
CA THR A 226 -21.32 4.69 53.49
C THR A 226 -22.52 5.27 52.64
N PRO A 227 -23.47 4.53 52.00
CA PRO A 227 -23.81 4.67 50.57
C PRO A 227 -25.24 5.25 50.27
N THR A 228 -26.06 4.83 49.28
CA THR A 228 -26.81 3.55 49.22
C THR A 228 -27.71 3.40 47.94
N ASN A 229 -28.02 2.15 47.55
CA ASN A 229 -29.18 1.62 46.77
C ASN A 229 -29.38 1.97 45.27
N SER A 230 -29.87 1.09 44.35
CA SER A 230 -30.41 -0.31 44.33
C SER A 230 -31.93 -0.55 44.30
N SER A 231 -32.42 -1.20 43.21
CA SER A 231 -33.44 -2.29 43.19
C SER A 231 -33.61 -2.87 41.76
N LYS A 232 -33.45 -4.19 41.53
CA LYS A 232 -34.45 -5.30 41.53
C LYS A 232 -35.40 -5.34 40.30
N GLN A 233 -35.79 -6.45 39.63
CA GLN A 233 -35.55 -7.92 39.64
C GLN A 233 -36.88 -8.70 39.68
N VAL A 234 -37.23 -9.42 38.59
CA VAL A 234 -38.20 -10.54 38.55
C VAL A 234 -37.65 -11.65 37.61
N VAL A 235 -38.35 -12.79 37.49
CA VAL A 235 -37.79 -14.15 37.66
C VAL A 235 -38.76 -15.23 37.09
N ALA A 236 -38.28 -16.49 36.97
CA ALA A 236 -39.03 -17.78 36.76
C ALA A 236 -39.51 -18.16 35.34
N MET A 237 -39.73 -19.44 34.96
CA MET A 237 -39.07 -20.74 35.31
C MET A 237 -39.46 -21.89 34.32
N VAL A 238 -38.50 -22.77 33.99
CA VAL A 238 -38.45 -24.03 33.16
C VAL A 238 -39.49 -25.14 33.49
N PRO A 239 -39.60 -26.35 32.81
CA PRO A 239 -39.29 -26.83 31.43
C PRO A 239 -40.40 -27.75 30.78
N ALA A 240 -40.20 -28.32 29.56
CA ALA A 240 -40.81 -29.59 29.06
C ALA A 240 -40.07 -30.18 27.82
N LEU A 241 -40.40 -31.41 27.37
CA LEU A 241 -39.70 -32.21 26.33
C LEU A 241 -40.66 -32.73 25.20
N ASP A 242 -40.05 -33.35 24.17
CA ASP A 242 -40.57 -34.38 23.22
C ASP A 242 -40.79 -34.06 21.71
N GLN A 243 -40.58 -35.13 20.92
CA GLN A 243 -40.74 -35.35 19.47
C GLN A 243 -41.49 -36.70 19.28
N PRO A 244 -41.84 -37.16 18.06
CA PRO A 244 -42.00 -36.50 16.75
C PRO A 244 -43.44 -36.69 16.20
N THR A 245 -43.70 -36.39 14.90
CA THR A 245 -44.41 -37.27 13.92
C THR A 245 -44.77 -36.50 12.64
N GLU A 246 -44.29 -36.98 11.48
CA GLU A 246 -44.86 -36.77 10.14
C GLU A 246 -45.67 -38.04 9.78
N PRO A 247 -46.69 -38.04 8.89
CA PRO A 247 -46.42 -37.95 7.44
C PRO A 247 -47.60 -37.46 6.52
N MET A 248 -47.43 -37.68 5.22
CA MET A 248 -48.42 -37.71 4.10
C MET A 248 -48.90 -36.36 3.53
N ARG A 249 -48.33 -35.85 2.43
CA ARG A 249 -48.37 -36.34 1.03
C ARG A 249 -49.79 -36.40 0.44
N PRO A 250 -49.99 -35.84 -0.76
CA PRO A 250 -50.60 -36.65 -1.82
C PRO A 250 -49.64 -37.02 -2.96
N GLN A 251 -49.92 -38.20 -3.50
CA GLN A 251 -49.38 -38.85 -4.70
C GLN A 251 -50.12 -38.30 -5.96
N VAL A 252 -49.85 -38.62 -7.24
CA VAL A 252 -48.79 -39.24 -8.09
C VAL A 252 -49.30 -39.07 -9.54
N ALA A 253 -48.44 -39.04 -10.57
CA ALA A 253 -48.62 -39.78 -11.85
C ALA A 253 -47.77 -39.25 -13.03
N VAL A 254 -47.48 -40.03 -14.09
CA VAL A 254 -46.49 -41.13 -14.20
C VAL A 254 -45.87 -41.06 -15.63
N HIS A 255 -44.74 -41.74 -15.86
CA HIS A 255 -44.10 -42.11 -17.15
C HIS A 255 -43.34 -40.98 -17.91
N ALA A 256 -42.12 -41.15 -18.43
CA ALA A 256 -41.38 -42.27 -19.08
C ALA A 256 -41.71 -42.41 -20.60
N SER A 257 -40.81 -42.83 -21.52
CA SER A 257 -39.41 -43.29 -21.40
C SER A 257 -38.70 -43.32 -22.78
N VAL A 258 -37.36 -43.25 -22.79
CA VAL A 258 -36.40 -44.06 -23.61
C VAL A 258 -36.40 -43.98 -25.18
N GLU A 259 -35.19 -43.66 -25.71
CA GLU A 259 -34.53 -44.10 -26.97
C GLU A 259 -34.93 -43.67 -28.42
N ALA A 260 -33.94 -43.05 -29.09
CA ALA A 260 -33.20 -43.55 -30.27
C ALA A 260 -33.65 -43.37 -31.76
N VAL A 261 -32.73 -42.72 -32.51
CA VAL A 261 -32.08 -43.20 -33.78
C VAL A 261 -32.66 -42.86 -35.18
N SER A 262 -31.70 -42.59 -36.08
CA SER A 262 -31.66 -42.64 -37.56
C SER A 262 -32.09 -41.44 -38.45
N LEU A 263 -31.06 -40.92 -39.13
CA LEU A 263 -31.00 -40.21 -40.42
C LEU A 263 -31.54 -41.08 -41.60
N PRO A 264 -31.93 -40.50 -42.77
CA PRO A 264 -30.96 -40.14 -43.82
C PRO A 264 -31.25 -38.88 -44.67
N GLU A 265 -30.20 -38.40 -45.37
CA GLU A 265 -30.22 -37.40 -46.46
C GLU A 265 -30.65 -38.05 -47.81
N PRO A 266 -30.76 -37.31 -48.95
CA PRO A 266 -29.56 -37.06 -49.79
C PRO A 266 -29.55 -35.84 -50.76
N ASN A 267 -28.34 -35.26 -50.96
CA ASN A 267 -27.79 -34.66 -52.22
C ASN A 267 -28.53 -33.47 -52.92
N ALA A 268 -27.90 -32.64 -53.78
CA ALA A 268 -26.57 -32.64 -54.43
C ALA A 268 -25.97 -31.21 -54.46
N THR A 269 -24.66 -30.97 -54.22
CA THR A 269 -23.53 -30.92 -55.22
C THR A 269 -23.69 -29.80 -56.27
N VAL A 270 -22.77 -28.82 -56.45
CA VAL A 270 -21.37 -28.88 -56.98
C VAL A 270 -20.56 -27.67 -56.44
N THR A 271 -19.41 -27.82 -55.74
CA THR A 271 -17.98 -27.80 -56.21
C THR A 271 -17.56 -26.47 -56.91
N GLN A 272 -16.39 -25.83 -56.73
CA GLN A 272 -15.02 -26.16 -56.22
C GLN A 272 -14.51 -24.99 -55.31
N SER A 273 -13.61 -25.10 -54.32
CA SER A 273 -12.48 -26.00 -53.97
C SER A 273 -11.08 -25.57 -54.49
N THR A 274 -10.29 -24.86 -53.66
CA THR A 274 -8.81 -24.96 -53.67
C THR A 274 -8.12 -24.57 -52.35
N VAL A 275 -7.16 -25.43 -51.94
CA VAL A 275 -6.01 -25.23 -51.03
C VAL A 275 -6.26 -24.92 -49.54
N MET A 276 -5.67 -25.79 -48.72
CA MET A 276 -5.57 -25.72 -47.26
C MET A 276 -4.67 -24.58 -46.77
N LYS A 277 -5.00 -24.03 -45.61
CA LYS A 277 -4.00 -23.84 -44.55
C LYS A 277 -4.65 -24.22 -43.22
N THR A 278 -4.09 -25.21 -42.53
CA THR A 278 -4.62 -25.69 -41.26
C THR A 278 -4.55 -24.57 -40.24
N ALA A 279 -5.70 -24.15 -39.70
CA ALA A 279 -5.73 -23.31 -38.52
C ALA A 279 -5.44 -24.19 -37.31
N GLU A 280 -4.39 -23.87 -36.55
CA GLU A 280 -4.15 -24.48 -35.25
C GLU A 280 -5.26 -24.04 -34.29
N GLU A 281 -5.82 -24.97 -33.53
CA GLU A 281 -6.75 -24.63 -32.45
C GLU A 281 -6.00 -23.78 -31.41
N PRO A 282 -6.56 -22.64 -30.94
CA PRO A 282 -5.91 -21.81 -29.94
C PRO A 282 -5.82 -22.58 -28.62
N SER A 283 -4.61 -23.04 -28.30
CA SER A 283 -4.35 -23.96 -27.19
C SER A 283 -4.59 -23.30 -25.83
N SER A 284 -5.67 -23.72 -25.17
CA SER A 284 -6.04 -23.23 -23.84
C SER A 284 -5.10 -23.77 -22.76
N THR A 285 -3.95 -23.13 -22.50
CA THR A 285 -3.26 -23.10 -21.18
C THR A 285 -2.22 -21.94 -21.10
N ASP A 286 -2.63 -20.69 -21.33
CA ASP A 286 -1.84 -19.54 -20.84
C ASP A 286 -2.16 -19.33 -19.34
N LEU A 287 -1.52 -20.14 -18.49
CA LEU A 287 -1.56 -19.96 -17.03
C LEU A 287 -0.88 -18.65 -16.65
N ALA A 288 -1.50 -17.89 -15.75
CA ALA A 288 -1.15 -16.52 -15.38
C ALA A 288 0.36 -16.29 -15.27
N ARG A 289 0.92 -15.70 -16.32
CA ARG A 289 2.34 -15.42 -16.43
C ARG A 289 2.64 -14.19 -15.58
N LEU A 290 3.70 -14.26 -14.76
CA LEU A 290 4.19 -13.10 -14.02
C LEU A 290 4.39 -11.91 -14.99
N PRO A 291 4.04 -10.66 -14.60
CA PRO A 291 4.34 -9.49 -15.41
C PRO A 291 5.78 -9.52 -15.91
N SER A 292 5.97 -9.31 -17.21
CA SER A 292 7.33 -9.19 -17.73
C SER A 292 7.98 -7.92 -17.15
N GLU A 293 9.27 -7.97 -16.90
CA GLU A 293 10.03 -6.83 -16.36
C GLU A 293 9.89 -5.58 -17.27
N LYS A 294 9.83 -5.80 -18.59
CA LYS A 294 9.49 -4.77 -19.58
C LYS A 294 8.09 -4.15 -19.39
N LEU A 295 7.08 -4.92 -18.97
CA LEU A 295 5.72 -4.42 -18.74
C LEU A 295 5.61 -3.62 -17.44
N LEU A 296 6.37 -3.99 -16.41
CA LEU A 296 6.51 -3.17 -15.19
C LEU A 296 7.22 -1.85 -15.51
N GLN A 297 8.36 -1.89 -16.20
CA GLN A 297 9.09 -0.69 -16.64
C GLN A 297 8.24 0.20 -17.57
N ALA A 298 7.39 -0.39 -18.41
CA ALA A 298 6.43 0.34 -19.23
C ALA A 298 5.36 1.06 -18.39
N LEU A 299 4.89 0.45 -17.30
CA LEU A 299 3.96 1.07 -16.35
C LEU A 299 4.60 2.18 -15.51
N GLU A 300 5.85 2.00 -15.05
CA GLU A 300 6.64 3.06 -14.43
C GLU A 300 6.78 4.27 -15.38
N SER A 301 7.09 4.01 -16.67
CA SER A 301 7.15 5.07 -17.70
C SER A 301 5.79 5.73 -18.03
N LEU A 302 4.66 5.18 -17.55
CA LEU A 302 3.34 5.81 -17.61
C LEU A 302 3.01 6.59 -16.33
N GLU A 303 3.61 6.25 -15.19
CA GLU A 303 3.55 7.05 -13.96
C GLU A 303 4.36 8.34 -14.08
N ASP A 304 5.50 8.29 -14.78
CA ASP A 304 6.27 9.48 -15.18
C ASP A 304 5.42 10.46 -16.02
N ILE A 305 4.51 9.96 -16.86
CA ILE A 305 3.51 10.79 -17.55
C ILE A 305 2.31 11.03 -16.61
N GLN A 306 2.58 11.75 -15.50
CA GLN A 306 1.68 12.04 -14.37
C GLN A 306 0.24 12.51 -14.73
N GLN A 307 0.02 12.96 -15.96
CA GLN A 307 -1.28 13.42 -16.47
C GLN A 307 -2.20 12.28 -16.93
N LEU A 308 -1.73 11.03 -17.02
CA LEU A 308 -2.45 9.92 -17.67
C LEU A 308 -3.06 8.89 -16.71
N GLN A 309 -2.74 8.92 -15.40
CA GLN A 309 -3.35 8.03 -14.42
C GLN A 309 -4.32 8.77 -13.47
N PRO A 310 -5.54 8.25 -13.25
CA PRO A 310 -6.34 8.61 -12.08
C PRO A 310 -5.78 7.89 -10.85
N GLN A 311 -5.24 8.63 -9.88
CA GLN A 311 -4.61 8.07 -8.67
C GLN A 311 -5.54 7.06 -7.96
N ALA A 312 -5.16 5.78 -7.95
CA ALA A 312 -6.07 4.68 -7.60
C ALA A 312 -5.42 3.62 -6.68
N GLY A 313 -5.43 3.87 -5.36
CA GLY A 313 -5.24 2.87 -4.30
C GLY A 313 -3.83 2.30 -4.10
N ILE A 314 -3.22 1.77 -5.16
CA ILE A 314 -1.94 1.05 -5.17
C ILE A 314 -0.79 1.97 -4.70
N ALA A 315 -0.84 3.25 -5.06
CA ALA A 315 0.19 4.25 -4.75
C ALA A 315 0.09 4.89 -3.34
N SER A 316 -0.73 4.37 -2.43
CA SER A 316 -0.76 4.90 -1.05
C SER A 316 0.56 4.59 -0.32
N ARG A 317 1.23 5.62 0.23
CA ARG A 317 2.54 5.51 0.89
C ARG A 317 2.57 4.45 1.99
N SER A 318 1.45 4.29 2.72
CA SER A 318 1.27 3.21 3.71
C SER A 318 1.36 1.81 3.06
N LEU A 319 0.58 1.54 2.02
CA LEU A 319 0.58 0.24 1.34
C LEU A 319 1.98 -0.10 0.77
N ARG A 320 2.73 0.89 0.28
CA ARG A 320 4.11 0.66 -0.18
C ARG A 320 5.03 0.26 0.98
N LEU A 321 4.96 0.96 2.11
CA LEU A 321 5.72 0.62 3.33
C LEU A 321 5.32 -0.75 3.91
N ASP A 322 4.04 -1.10 3.88
CA ASP A 322 3.54 -2.41 4.31
C ASP A 322 4.02 -3.53 3.37
N ARG A 323 4.06 -3.30 2.05
CA ARG A 323 4.68 -4.19 1.06
C ARG A 323 6.18 -4.36 1.29
N GLU A 324 6.92 -3.25 1.45
CA GLU A 324 8.36 -3.25 1.77
C GLU A 324 8.63 -4.06 3.04
N ARG A 325 7.80 -3.89 4.09
CA ARG A 325 7.88 -4.62 5.36
C ARG A 325 7.58 -6.11 5.21
N ILE A 326 6.54 -6.50 4.48
CA ILE A 326 6.23 -7.92 4.23
C ILE A 326 7.35 -8.57 3.41
N GLN A 327 7.90 -7.90 2.41
CA GLN A 327 9.07 -8.41 1.66
C GLN A 327 10.31 -8.60 2.56
N GLN A 328 10.52 -7.73 3.56
CA GLN A 328 11.60 -7.92 4.54
C GLN A 328 11.34 -9.15 5.43
N LEU A 329 10.13 -9.31 5.97
CA LEU A 329 9.74 -10.49 6.77
C LEU A 329 9.90 -11.79 5.97
N LEU A 330 9.50 -11.79 4.69
CA LEU A 330 9.68 -12.93 3.78
C LEU A 330 11.15 -13.25 3.52
N LYS A 331 12.01 -12.24 3.33
CA LYS A 331 13.48 -12.41 3.19
C LYS A 331 14.14 -12.96 4.45
N MET A 332 13.55 -12.71 5.63
CA MET A 332 14.00 -13.26 6.91
C MET A 332 13.31 -14.59 7.28
N ASN A 333 12.37 -15.08 6.46
CA ASN A 333 11.50 -16.22 6.72
C ASN A 333 10.63 -16.10 8.00
N GLU A 334 10.34 -14.86 8.44
CA GLU A 334 9.52 -14.55 9.63
C GLU A 334 8.01 -14.55 9.31
N THR A 335 7.54 -15.61 8.63
CA THR A 335 6.17 -15.71 8.09
C THR A 335 5.07 -15.53 9.14
N ALA A 336 5.32 -15.91 10.39
CA ALA A 336 4.40 -15.71 11.51
C ALA A 336 4.07 -14.23 11.81
N LEU A 337 4.97 -13.29 11.46
CA LEU A 337 4.75 -11.85 11.69
C LEU A 337 3.98 -11.16 10.56
N ILE A 338 3.79 -11.83 9.41
CA ILE A 338 3.11 -11.25 8.24
C ILE A 338 1.62 -11.07 8.50
N SER A 339 0.96 -12.05 9.10
CA SER A 339 -0.47 -11.97 9.42
C SER A 339 -0.82 -10.76 10.31
N PRO A 340 -0.12 -10.50 11.44
CA PRO A 340 -0.24 -9.25 12.20
C PRO A 340 -0.15 -7.97 11.36
N VAL A 341 0.84 -7.87 10.46
CA VAL A 341 1.01 -6.68 9.58
C VAL A 341 -0.20 -6.51 8.65
N ILE A 342 -0.63 -7.59 7.99
CA ILE A 342 -1.80 -7.58 7.11
C ILE A 342 -3.08 -7.20 7.88
N THR A 343 -3.25 -7.70 9.11
CA THR A 343 -4.43 -7.38 9.94
C THR A 343 -4.45 -5.95 10.48
N ALA A 344 -3.32 -5.23 10.47
CA ALA A 344 -3.26 -3.83 10.90
C ALA A 344 -3.73 -2.83 9.82
N VAL A 345 -3.83 -3.26 8.55
CA VAL A 345 -4.21 -2.38 7.42
C VAL A 345 -5.71 -2.09 7.43
N GLN A 346 -6.06 -0.81 7.64
CA GLN A 346 -7.45 -0.37 7.81
C GLN A 346 -8.30 -0.39 6.53
N LYS A 347 -7.68 -0.34 5.34
CA LYS A 347 -8.39 -0.30 4.04
C LYS A 347 -8.57 -1.72 3.49
N PRO A 348 -9.80 -2.26 3.35
CA PRO A 348 -10.01 -3.67 2.98
C PRO A 348 -9.42 -4.10 1.63
N TYR A 349 -9.42 -3.22 0.61
CA TYR A 349 -8.74 -3.51 -0.66
C TYR A 349 -7.21 -3.58 -0.48
N ALA A 350 -6.61 -2.64 0.24
CA ALA A 350 -5.17 -2.64 0.51
C ALA A 350 -4.73 -3.89 1.30
N GLN A 351 -5.52 -4.29 2.30
CA GLN A 351 -5.34 -5.56 3.01
C GLN A 351 -5.42 -6.77 2.08
N SER A 352 -6.36 -6.76 1.12
CA SER A 352 -6.53 -7.84 0.15
C SER A 352 -5.38 -7.91 -0.87
N LEU A 353 -4.78 -6.78 -1.24
CA LEU A 353 -3.55 -6.76 -2.05
C LEU A 353 -2.36 -7.40 -1.31
N LEU A 354 -2.19 -7.13 -0.01
CA LEU A 354 -1.12 -7.77 0.76
C LEU A 354 -1.33 -9.28 0.97
N LEU A 355 -2.59 -9.72 1.12
CA LEU A 355 -2.94 -11.15 1.13
C LEU A 355 -2.63 -11.81 -0.22
N LEU A 356 -2.94 -11.14 -1.33
CA LEU A 356 -2.63 -11.57 -2.69
C LEU A 356 -1.11 -11.69 -2.90
N ASP A 357 -0.32 -10.67 -2.53
CA ASP A 357 1.16 -10.70 -2.60
C ASP A 357 1.73 -11.89 -1.80
N TYR A 358 1.17 -12.17 -0.62
CA TYR A 358 1.59 -13.29 0.23
C TYR A 358 1.16 -14.66 -0.33
N ALA A 359 -0.05 -14.79 -0.88
CA ALA A 359 -0.51 -15.99 -1.56
C ALA A 359 0.34 -16.31 -2.80
N GLN A 360 0.71 -15.28 -3.56
CA GLN A 360 1.63 -15.40 -4.70
C GLN A 360 3.00 -15.94 -4.27
N TRP A 361 3.57 -15.42 -3.17
CA TRP A 361 4.82 -15.96 -2.61
C TRP A 361 4.65 -17.41 -2.12
N GLN A 362 3.57 -17.74 -1.42
CA GLN A 362 3.29 -19.11 -0.97
C GLN A 362 3.24 -20.10 -2.14
N ILE A 363 2.62 -19.72 -3.26
CA ILE A 363 2.56 -20.51 -4.49
C ILE A 363 3.97 -20.68 -5.10
N GLN A 364 4.78 -19.62 -5.13
CA GLN A 364 6.18 -19.70 -5.58
C GLN A 364 7.05 -20.62 -4.71
N GLN A 365 6.74 -20.76 -3.42
CA GLN A 365 7.37 -21.73 -2.51
C GLN A 365 6.74 -23.15 -2.58
N GLY A 366 5.82 -23.40 -3.53
CA GLY A 366 5.11 -24.68 -3.67
C GLY A 366 4.03 -24.94 -2.60
N GLN A 367 3.74 -23.96 -1.74
CA GLN A 367 2.80 -24.07 -0.61
C GLN A 367 1.35 -23.83 -1.03
N ALA A 368 0.88 -24.54 -2.06
CA ALA A 368 -0.44 -24.32 -2.67
C ALA A 368 -1.63 -24.53 -1.68
N VAL A 369 -1.43 -25.23 -0.57
CA VAL A 369 -2.46 -25.40 0.48
C VAL A 369 -2.61 -24.14 1.32
N THR A 370 -1.52 -23.57 1.86
CA THR A 370 -1.57 -22.35 2.67
C THR A 370 -1.96 -21.14 1.82
N ALA A 371 -1.60 -21.12 0.53
CA ALA A 371 -2.09 -20.13 -0.42
C ALA A 371 -3.63 -20.09 -0.50
N ARG A 372 -4.30 -21.25 -0.44
CA ARG A 372 -5.78 -21.32 -0.44
C ARG A 372 -6.39 -20.80 0.86
N GLU A 373 -5.71 -20.96 1.99
CA GLU A 373 -6.12 -20.38 3.28
C GLU A 373 -5.97 -18.85 3.28
N THR A 374 -4.94 -18.33 2.62
CA THR A 374 -4.75 -16.89 2.37
C THR A 374 -5.82 -16.34 1.42
N ILE A 375 -6.17 -17.04 0.33
CA ILE A 375 -7.28 -16.70 -0.57
C ILE A 375 -8.64 -16.72 0.17
N GLU A 376 -8.90 -17.73 1.00
CA GLU A 376 -10.11 -17.78 1.84
C GLU A 376 -10.14 -16.63 2.87
N SER A 377 -8.97 -16.12 3.26
CA SER A 377 -8.87 -14.91 4.09
C SER A 377 -9.24 -13.64 3.31
N MET A 378 -8.87 -13.52 2.03
CA MET A 378 -9.36 -12.43 1.15
C MET A 378 -10.89 -12.47 1.01
N ARG A 379 -11.50 -13.65 0.93
CA ARG A 379 -12.98 -13.80 0.90
C ARG A 379 -13.64 -13.32 2.20
N LYS A 380 -13.01 -13.52 3.36
CA LYS A 380 -13.49 -12.98 4.64
C LYS A 380 -13.39 -11.45 4.70
N VAL A 381 -12.34 -10.87 4.11
CA VAL A 381 -12.22 -9.41 3.95
C VAL A 381 -13.33 -8.88 3.03
N LEU A 382 -13.59 -9.54 1.88
CA LEU A 382 -14.73 -9.19 1.02
C LEU A 382 -16.07 -9.24 1.77
N ALA A 383 -16.35 -10.33 2.49
CA ALA A 383 -17.62 -10.56 3.19
C ALA A 383 -17.87 -9.59 4.36
N SER A 384 -16.82 -8.99 4.93
CA SER A 384 -16.92 -7.95 5.97
C SER A 384 -16.94 -6.52 5.41
N THR A 385 -16.54 -6.33 4.15
CA THR A 385 -16.48 -5.02 3.49
C THR A 385 -17.88 -4.54 3.10
N ARG A 386 -18.24 -3.32 3.52
CA ARG A 386 -19.55 -2.71 3.20
C ARG A 386 -19.52 -1.77 1.99
N ASP A 387 -18.36 -1.22 1.67
CA ASP A 387 -18.18 -0.28 0.57
C ASP A 387 -18.14 -1.02 -0.77
N ILE A 388 -19.02 -0.66 -1.70
CA ILE A 388 -19.12 -1.28 -3.03
C ILE A 388 -17.83 -1.05 -3.81
N ASP A 389 -17.22 0.13 -3.69
CA ASP A 389 -16.02 0.50 -4.42
C ASP A 389 -14.82 -0.37 -3.98
N GLN A 390 -14.76 -0.69 -2.68
CA GLN A 390 -13.81 -1.66 -2.13
C GLN A 390 -14.17 -3.10 -2.54
N GLN A 391 -15.44 -3.51 -2.48
CA GLN A 391 -15.88 -4.87 -2.87
C GLN A 391 -15.48 -5.21 -4.31
N VAL A 392 -15.67 -4.28 -5.25
CA VAL A 392 -15.31 -4.44 -6.67
C VAL A 392 -13.82 -4.72 -6.84
N LEU A 393 -12.97 -3.92 -6.19
CA LEU A 393 -11.51 -4.06 -6.28
C LEU A 393 -10.99 -5.31 -5.55
N ILE A 394 -11.62 -5.72 -4.44
CA ILE A 394 -11.31 -6.99 -3.76
C ILE A 394 -11.70 -8.19 -4.63
N LEU A 395 -12.80 -8.11 -5.39
CA LEU A 395 -13.20 -9.14 -6.35
C LEU A 395 -12.22 -9.24 -7.55
N GLY A 396 -11.63 -8.11 -7.98
CA GLY A 396 -10.50 -8.08 -8.91
C GLY A 396 -9.28 -8.85 -8.38
N ALA A 397 -8.83 -8.49 -7.16
CA ALA A 397 -7.73 -9.18 -6.49
C ALA A 397 -8.01 -10.67 -6.23
N LEU A 398 -9.25 -11.05 -5.88
CA LEU A 398 -9.67 -12.45 -5.74
C LEU A 398 -9.62 -13.20 -7.08
N SER A 399 -10.07 -12.58 -8.18
CA SER A 399 -9.96 -13.16 -9.53
C SER A 399 -8.51 -13.52 -9.86
N GLN A 400 -7.59 -12.58 -9.63
CA GLN A 400 -6.15 -12.79 -9.78
C GLN A 400 -5.62 -13.91 -8.87
N ALA A 401 -6.01 -13.92 -7.59
CA ALA A 401 -5.55 -14.93 -6.63
C ALA A 401 -6.03 -16.35 -6.99
N TYR A 402 -7.23 -16.48 -7.57
CA TYR A 402 -7.72 -17.74 -8.12
C TYR A 402 -6.95 -18.17 -9.38
N LEU A 403 -6.57 -17.26 -10.28
CA LEU A 403 -5.70 -17.58 -11.43
C LEU A 403 -4.34 -18.12 -10.98
N LEU A 404 -3.72 -17.50 -9.97
CA LEU A 404 -2.45 -17.96 -9.41
C LEU A 404 -2.54 -19.39 -8.82
N ASN A 405 -3.68 -19.75 -8.22
CA ASN A 405 -3.97 -21.10 -7.73
C ASN A 405 -4.56 -22.05 -8.81
N ALA A 406 -4.48 -21.67 -10.10
CA ALA A 406 -5.00 -22.41 -11.26
C ALA A 406 -6.52 -22.73 -11.23
N ASP A 407 -7.31 -21.91 -10.53
CA ASP A 407 -8.76 -22.06 -10.37
C ASP A 407 -9.52 -21.12 -11.31
N ALA A 408 -9.35 -21.33 -12.62
CA ALA A 408 -9.85 -20.43 -13.66
C ALA A 408 -11.37 -20.17 -13.59
N ALA A 409 -12.16 -21.16 -13.15
CA ALA A 409 -13.60 -21.01 -12.98
C ALA A 409 -13.97 -20.00 -11.88
N LYS A 410 -13.32 -20.06 -10.70
CA LYS A 410 -13.53 -19.07 -9.64
C LYS A 410 -12.92 -17.71 -9.98
N ALA A 411 -11.87 -17.69 -10.80
CA ALA A 411 -11.31 -16.46 -11.32
C ALA A 411 -12.30 -15.70 -12.22
N GLU A 412 -12.94 -16.37 -13.18
CA GLU A 412 -13.96 -15.74 -14.02
C GLU A 412 -15.21 -15.36 -13.21
N ASP A 413 -15.71 -16.23 -12.32
CA ASP A 413 -16.83 -15.91 -11.43
C ASP A 413 -16.58 -14.64 -10.59
N SER A 414 -15.41 -14.55 -9.95
CA SER A 414 -15.01 -13.36 -9.17
C SER A 414 -14.96 -12.10 -10.05
N LEU A 415 -14.48 -12.21 -11.30
CA LEU A 415 -14.42 -11.08 -12.22
C LEU A 415 -15.81 -10.65 -12.72
N LEU A 416 -16.70 -11.62 -12.99
CA LEU A 416 -18.09 -11.34 -13.36
C LEU A 416 -18.84 -10.66 -12.20
N GLN A 417 -18.59 -11.08 -10.96
CA GLN A 417 -19.10 -10.40 -9.77
C GLN A 417 -18.52 -8.99 -9.62
N ALA A 418 -17.22 -8.77 -9.89
CA ALA A 418 -16.61 -7.44 -9.89
C ALA A 418 -17.28 -6.50 -10.92
N ILE A 419 -17.52 -6.99 -12.14
CA ILE A 419 -18.20 -6.24 -13.21
C ILE A 419 -19.66 -5.93 -12.82
N ALA A 420 -20.38 -6.91 -12.27
CA ALA A 420 -21.75 -6.71 -11.81
C ALA A 420 -21.83 -5.64 -10.71
N LYS A 421 -20.95 -5.69 -9.71
CA LYS A 421 -20.88 -4.68 -8.65
C LYS A 421 -20.39 -3.31 -9.13
N ALA A 422 -19.52 -3.25 -10.12
CA ALA A 422 -19.13 -1.99 -10.75
C ALA A 422 -20.35 -1.29 -11.40
N ALA A 423 -21.32 -2.05 -11.92
CA ALA A 423 -22.57 -1.51 -12.47
C ALA A 423 -23.57 -1.05 -11.39
N GLU A 424 -23.46 -1.52 -10.14
CA GLU A 424 -24.30 -1.05 -9.01
C GLU A 424 -23.97 0.41 -8.60
N VAL A 425 -22.77 0.92 -8.91
CA VAL A 425 -22.32 2.25 -8.50
C VAL A 425 -23.06 3.36 -9.27
N PRO A 426 -23.76 4.32 -8.63
CA PRO A 426 -24.66 5.26 -9.32
C PRO A 426 -24.02 6.24 -10.32
N LYS A 427 -22.71 6.48 -10.26
CA LYS A 427 -22.01 7.47 -11.09
C LYS A 427 -21.25 6.79 -12.22
N ARG A 428 -21.72 6.89 -13.47
CA ARG A 428 -21.01 6.34 -14.67
C ARG A 428 -19.52 6.67 -14.71
N SER A 429 -19.15 7.92 -14.40
CA SER A 429 -17.74 8.35 -14.38
C SER A 429 -16.86 7.61 -13.36
N PHE A 430 -17.48 7.00 -12.34
CA PHE A 430 -16.86 6.13 -11.35
C PHE A 430 -16.94 4.65 -11.74
N GLN A 431 -18.05 4.20 -12.34
CA GLN A 431 -18.15 2.88 -12.99
C GLN A 431 -17.02 2.67 -14.01
N THR A 432 -16.78 3.65 -14.89
CA THR A 432 -15.64 3.67 -15.82
C THR A 432 -14.30 3.56 -15.10
N TRP A 433 -14.12 4.28 -13.98
CA TRP A 433 -12.86 4.26 -13.22
C TRP A 433 -12.59 2.89 -12.59
N LEU A 434 -13.60 2.27 -11.97
CA LEU A 434 -13.50 0.90 -11.45
C LEU A 434 -13.15 -0.11 -12.56
N LEU A 435 -13.83 -0.05 -13.71
CA LEU A 435 -13.58 -0.96 -14.83
C LEU A 435 -12.18 -0.79 -15.45
N VAL A 436 -11.67 0.45 -15.53
CA VAL A 436 -10.30 0.70 -16.00
C VAL A 436 -9.25 0.28 -14.95
N GLN A 437 -9.54 0.43 -13.65
CA GLN A 437 -8.67 -0.07 -12.59
C GLN A 437 -8.56 -1.60 -12.62
N LEU A 438 -9.70 -2.31 -12.74
CA LEU A 438 -9.72 -3.77 -12.93
C LEU A 438 -8.97 -4.17 -14.21
N ALA A 439 -9.09 -3.40 -15.30
CA ALA A 439 -8.36 -3.66 -16.54
C ALA A 439 -6.85 -3.55 -16.35
N ASN A 440 -6.38 -2.60 -15.53
CA ASN A 440 -4.98 -2.45 -15.16
C ASN A 440 -4.45 -3.65 -14.38
N GLU A 441 -5.19 -4.14 -13.38
CA GLU A 441 -4.84 -5.35 -12.61
C GLU A 441 -4.74 -6.59 -13.50
N GLN A 442 -5.68 -6.77 -14.45
CA GLN A 442 -5.66 -7.90 -15.38
C GLN A 442 -4.55 -7.77 -16.45
N ALA A 443 -4.19 -6.56 -16.86
CA ALA A 443 -3.08 -6.31 -17.79
C ALA A 443 -1.72 -6.62 -17.14
N LEU A 444 -1.52 -6.18 -15.90
CA LEU A 444 -0.36 -6.51 -15.06
C LEU A 444 -0.14 -8.03 -14.92
N MET A 445 -1.21 -8.81 -14.92
CA MET A 445 -1.17 -10.27 -14.76
C MET A 445 -1.17 -11.06 -16.07
N GLY A 446 -0.91 -10.39 -17.21
CA GLY A 446 -0.83 -11.05 -18.51
C GLY A 446 -2.16 -11.67 -18.95
N ASN A 447 -3.30 -11.12 -18.53
CA ASN A 447 -4.64 -11.56 -18.94
C ASN A 447 -5.26 -10.57 -19.95
N PRO A 448 -4.84 -10.61 -21.23
CA PRO A 448 -5.32 -9.67 -22.25
C PRO A 448 -6.82 -9.84 -22.52
N ALA A 449 -7.36 -11.06 -22.43
CA ALA A 449 -8.78 -11.33 -22.67
C ALA A 449 -9.69 -10.65 -21.64
N ALA A 450 -9.38 -10.76 -20.35
CA ALA A 450 -10.10 -10.04 -19.30
C ALA A 450 -9.91 -8.52 -19.42
N THR A 451 -8.69 -8.07 -19.67
CA THR A 451 -8.38 -6.64 -19.89
C THR A 451 -9.25 -6.06 -21.01
N HIS A 452 -9.28 -6.70 -22.18
CA HIS A 452 -10.06 -6.24 -23.34
C HIS A 452 -11.57 -6.24 -23.06
N LYS A 453 -12.08 -7.24 -22.33
CA LYS A 453 -13.49 -7.30 -21.87
C LYS A 453 -13.82 -6.10 -20.98
N LEU A 454 -12.94 -5.76 -20.03
CA LEU A 454 -13.11 -4.64 -19.11
C LEU A 454 -12.96 -3.27 -19.79
N LEU A 455 -11.98 -3.10 -20.68
CA LEU A 455 -11.80 -1.87 -21.46
C LEU A 455 -13.02 -1.60 -22.35
N LYS A 456 -13.52 -2.59 -23.10
CA LYS A 456 -14.70 -2.43 -23.96
C LYS A 456 -15.96 -2.06 -23.16
N LEU A 457 -16.11 -2.57 -21.93
CA LEU A 457 -17.16 -2.12 -21.00
C LEU A 457 -16.94 -0.68 -20.52
N ALA A 458 -15.73 -0.31 -20.10
CA ALA A 458 -15.40 1.05 -19.67
C ALA A 458 -15.61 2.10 -20.77
N GLU A 459 -15.22 1.78 -22.01
CA GLU A 459 -15.41 2.61 -23.20
C GLU A 459 -16.89 2.89 -23.49
N SER A 460 -17.77 1.90 -23.30
CA SER A 460 -19.22 2.06 -23.48
C SER A 460 -19.90 3.06 -22.51
N LEU A 461 -19.19 3.44 -21.44
CA LEU A 461 -19.66 4.37 -20.41
C LEU A 461 -19.09 5.79 -20.58
N LEU A 462 -18.14 6.00 -21.50
CA LEU A 462 -17.59 7.32 -21.80
C LEU A 462 -18.63 8.21 -22.53
N PRO A 463 -18.60 9.54 -22.32
CA PRO A 463 -19.44 10.46 -23.09
C PRO A 463 -18.94 10.53 -24.55
N PRO A 464 -19.84 10.61 -25.55
CA PRO A 464 -19.46 10.67 -26.97
C PRO A 464 -18.74 11.99 -27.33
N THR A 465 -18.89 13.02 -26.50
CA THR A 465 -18.13 14.27 -26.56
C THR A 465 -17.24 14.38 -25.32
N LEU A 466 -15.98 13.97 -25.47
CA LEU A 466 -14.94 14.17 -24.46
C LEU A 466 -14.56 15.65 -24.38
N VAL A 467 -15.32 16.44 -23.61
CA VAL A 467 -14.94 17.83 -23.30
C VAL A 467 -13.85 17.80 -22.23
N GLU A 468 -12.61 17.98 -22.67
CA GLU A 468 -11.37 17.77 -21.90
C GLU A 468 -11.11 18.80 -20.77
N THR A 469 -12.09 19.62 -20.39
CA THR A 469 -11.98 20.69 -19.37
C THR A 469 -12.09 20.18 -17.92
N THR A 470 -12.07 18.86 -17.70
CA THR A 470 -12.14 18.24 -16.36
C THR A 470 -11.12 17.11 -16.22
N ALA A 471 -10.85 16.68 -14.98
CA ALA A 471 -9.94 15.56 -14.65
C ALA A 471 -10.36 14.17 -15.20
N ASN A 472 -11.35 14.10 -16.11
CA ASN A 472 -11.64 12.89 -16.87
C ASN A 472 -10.67 12.67 -18.05
N THR A 473 -9.79 13.64 -18.37
CA THR A 473 -8.79 13.54 -19.46
C THR A 473 -7.78 12.40 -19.32
N ALA A 474 -7.51 11.93 -18.11
CA ALA A 474 -6.65 10.75 -17.89
C ALA A 474 -7.26 9.46 -18.48
N LYS A 475 -8.60 9.31 -18.48
CA LYS A 475 -9.26 8.02 -18.74
C LYS A 475 -9.10 7.52 -20.18
N PRO A 476 -9.29 8.32 -21.26
CA PRO A 476 -9.04 7.85 -22.62
C PRO A 476 -7.58 7.44 -22.85
N ALA A 477 -6.63 8.21 -22.30
CA ALA A 477 -5.22 7.89 -22.41
C ALA A 477 -4.85 6.60 -21.66
N GLN A 478 -5.34 6.40 -20.43
CA GLN A 478 -5.14 5.17 -19.67
C GLN A 478 -5.70 3.94 -20.42
N ILE A 479 -6.89 4.05 -21.03
CA ILE A 479 -7.48 3.00 -21.86
C ILE A 479 -6.59 2.67 -23.07
N ILE A 480 -6.08 3.68 -23.77
CA ILE A 480 -5.15 3.53 -24.90
C ILE A 480 -3.86 2.82 -24.44
N SER A 481 -3.27 3.23 -23.32
CA SER A 481 -2.08 2.59 -22.75
C SER A 481 -2.31 1.13 -22.37
N LEU A 482 -3.48 0.78 -21.81
CA LEU A 482 -3.81 -0.59 -21.43
C LEU A 482 -4.04 -1.52 -22.64
N TYR A 483 -4.55 -1.00 -23.76
CA TYR A 483 -4.54 -1.75 -25.03
C TYR A 483 -3.10 -2.02 -25.51
N ALA A 484 -2.18 -1.05 -25.35
CA ALA A 484 -0.78 -1.24 -25.76
C ALA A 484 0.00 -2.20 -24.85
N LEU A 485 -0.19 -2.13 -23.53
CA LEU A 485 0.41 -3.04 -22.55
C LEU A 485 -0.05 -4.50 -22.74
N THR A 486 -1.24 -4.72 -23.33
CA THR A 486 -1.73 -6.05 -23.74
C THR A 486 -1.33 -6.44 -25.17
N GLY A 487 -0.38 -5.73 -25.78
CA GLY A 487 0.13 -6.00 -27.13
C GLY A 487 -0.81 -5.56 -28.27
N ALA A 488 -1.98 -5.00 -27.96
CA ALA A 488 -2.97 -4.58 -28.95
C ALA A 488 -2.66 -3.18 -29.52
N PHE A 489 -1.44 -2.99 -30.04
CA PHE A 489 -0.94 -1.71 -30.53
C PHE A 489 -1.83 -1.07 -31.62
N ALA A 490 -2.41 -1.87 -32.52
CA ALA A 490 -3.37 -1.37 -33.50
C ALA A 490 -4.66 -0.83 -32.86
N GLU A 491 -5.16 -1.50 -31.81
CA GLU A 491 -6.33 -1.03 -31.02
C GLU A 491 -5.99 0.24 -30.21
N ALA A 492 -4.75 0.39 -29.74
CA ALA A 492 -4.29 1.63 -29.08
C ALA A 492 -4.13 2.80 -30.08
N LYS A 493 -3.45 2.58 -31.22
CA LYS A 493 -3.16 3.64 -32.21
C LYS A 493 -4.41 4.16 -32.92
N THR A 494 -5.40 3.31 -33.20
CA THR A 494 -6.70 3.75 -33.75
C THR A 494 -7.42 4.71 -32.80
N ARG A 495 -7.34 4.44 -31.50
CA ARG A 495 -7.99 5.23 -30.43
C ARG A 495 -7.31 6.56 -30.11
N LEU A 496 -6.04 6.78 -30.45
CA LEU A 496 -5.40 8.11 -30.35
C LEU A 496 -6.24 9.23 -30.99
N ASN A 497 -7.02 8.90 -32.04
CA ASN A 497 -7.88 9.86 -32.74
C ASN A 497 -9.03 10.41 -31.89
N THR A 498 -9.37 9.80 -30.75
CA THR A 498 -10.46 10.22 -29.85
C THR A 498 -10.03 11.27 -28.81
N MET A 499 -8.73 11.43 -28.55
CA MET A 499 -8.18 12.47 -27.68
C MET A 499 -8.14 13.81 -28.42
N THR A 500 -8.75 14.88 -27.92
CA THR A 500 -8.72 16.18 -28.61
C THR A 500 -7.46 17.01 -28.31
N ASP A 501 -6.78 16.74 -27.19
CA ASP A 501 -5.50 17.34 -26.83
C ASP A 501 -4.38 16.81 -27.75
N LEU A 502 -3.99 17.64 -28.72
CA LEU A 502 -2.95 17.32 -29.70
C LEU A 502 -1.57 17.08 -29.05
N ASN A 503 -1.26 17.73 -27.93
CA ASN A 503 0.01 17.56 -27.24
C ASN A 503 0.04 16.20 -26.53
N LYS A 504 -0.98 15.88 -25.73
CA LYS A 504 -1.09 14.55 -25.09
C LYS A 504 -1.18 13.42 -26.13
N ARG A 505 -1.90 13.63 -27.23
CA ARG A 505 -1.97 12.68 -28.36
C ARG A 505 -0.58 12.46 -28.98
N ALA A 506 0.21 13.51 -29.16
CA ALA A 506 1.58 13.40 -29.69
C ALA A 506 2.53 12.66 -28.71
N THR A 507 2.52 13.03 -27.43
CA THR A 507 3.32 12.36 -26.38
C THR A 507 2.96 10.87 -26.27
N LEU A 508 1.66 10.55 -26.21
CA LEU A 508 1.21 9.16 -26.13
C LEU A 508 1.52 8.37 -27.41
N SER A 509 1.42 8.98 -28.60
CA SER A 509 1.83 8.37 -29.86
C SER A 509 3.34 8.05 -29.88
N ALA A 510 4.19 8.97 -29.39
CA ALA A 510 5.63 8.72 -29.28
C ALA A 510 5.93 7.55 -28.33
N TRP A 511 5.32 7.56 -27.13
CA TRP A 511 5.44 6.46 -26.16
C TRP A 511 4.96 5.12 -26.72
N LEU A 512 3.82 5.08 -27.42
CA LEU A 512 3.29 3.87 -28.06
C LEU A 512 4.25 3.27 -29.10
N ASN A 513 4.86 4.11 -29.94
CA ASN A 513 5.82 3.64 -30.94
C ASN A 513 7.13 3.16 -30.30
N GLN A 514 7.58 3.80 -29.20
CA GLN A 514 8.74 3.34 -28.43
C GLN A 514 8.45 2.01 -27.72
N LEU A 515 7.26 1.84 -27.13
CA LEU A 515 6.86 0.59 -26.49
C LEU A 515 6.80 -0.55 -27.51
N GLU A 516 6.16 -0.33 -28.66
CA GLU A 516 6.07 -1.30 -29.75
C GLU A 516 7.45 -1.72 -30.27
N ALA A 517 8.38 -0.77 -30.42
CA ALA A 517 9.76 -1.02 -30.82
C ALA A 517 10.64 -1.66 -29.71
N SER A 518 10.11 -1.85 -28.50
CA SER A 518 10.81 -2.48 -27.37
C SER A 518 10.23 -3.84 -26.96
N LEU A 519 8.99 -4.17 -27.38
CA LEU A 519 8.32 -5.43 -27.11
C LEU A 519 8.35 -6.40 -28.32
N ASN A 520 8.54 -5.88 -29.53
CA ASN A 520 9.01 -6.67 -30.69
C ASN A 520 10.54 -6.87 -30.63
#